data_AF-A0A2S6BVM5-F1
#
_entry.id   AF-A0A2S6BVM5-F1
#
_cell.length_a   1.000
_cell.length_b   1.000
_cell.length_c   1.000
_cell.angle_alpha   90.00
_cell.angle_beta   90.00
_cell.angle_gamma   90.00
#
_symmetry.space_group_name_H-M   'P 1'
#
loop_
_entity.id
_entity.type
_entity.pdbx_description
1 polymer ?
#
loop_
_entity_poly.entity_id
_entity_poly.type
_entity_poly.pdbx_seq_one_letter_code
_entity_poly.pdbx_strand_id
1 'polypeptide(L)'
;MAETLEKRLEAVSISEENRDPNAPFQHKAKSSVTGISLSSLSAAAQSRMKLPLQKLQSNNAGQKPALQPIPTKITLPSQSAQRISAESRPSDPEPLTAAPSEQSKPKQFHLGMFEIGKPLGKGKFGRVYLARERSTGFVCALKVLHKSELSAGKVEKQVRREIEIQSNLAHPNILRLYGHFHDTKRIFLILEFAGKGELYKHLRKAQRFPEWQAAQYIAQMASALKYLHKKHVMHRDIKPENILVGLHGEIKISDFGWSVHAPNNRRKTMCGTLDYLPPEMIKPGRDENWYDEKVDLWSLGVLTYEFLVGEAPFEDTPVMTQRRIARCEMTVPPFVSSEAKDLIKRLLVLDPEKRISLEEVEQHPWILKHCVKGERHYQRTSGQSKQKEKEGQ
;
A
#
# COMPACT_ATOMS: atom_id res chain seq x y z
N MET A 1 34.74 1.21 -3.57
CA MET A 1 33.72 2.27 -3.36
C MET A 1 32.27 1.73 -3.23
N ALA A 2 32.04 0.41 -3.23
CA ALA A 2 30.70 -0.16 -2.95
C ALA A 2 30.42 -0.36 -1.43
N GLU A 3 31.46 -0.53 -0.60
CA GLU A 3 31.34 -0.78 0.85
C GLU A 3 30.78 0.39 1.68
N THR A 4 30.77 1.61 1.13
CA THR A 4 30.36 2.81 1.87
C THR A 4 28.85 3.03 1.88
N LEU A 5 28.12 2.38 0.97
CA LEU A 5 26.66 2.46 0.90
C LEU A 5 25.98 1.46 1.84
N GLU A 6 26.53 0.24 1.95
CA GLU A 6 26.04 -0.80 2.88
C GLU A 6 26.17 -0.33 4.34
N LYS A 7 27.35 0.17 4.74
CA LYS A 7 27.59 0.70 6.10
C LYS A 7 26.69 1.87 6.50
N ARG A 8 26.17 2.66 5.55
CA ARG A 8 25.25 3.77 5.85
C ARG A 8 23.77 3.35 5.89
N LEU A 9 23.43 2.16 5.41
CA LEU A 9 22.06 1.63 5.37
C LEU A 9 21.78 0.55 6.44
N GLU A 10 22.81 -0.02 7.06
CA GLU A 10 22.68 -0.94 8.20
C GLU A 10 22.09 -0.28 9.46
N ALA A 11 22.18 1.05 9.60
CA ALA A 11 21.60 1.78 10.72
C ALA A 11 20.06 1.84 10.74
N VAL A 12 19.36 1.23 9.76
CA VAL A 12 17.89 1.35 9.59
C VAL A 12 17.12 0.02 9.73
N SER A 13 17.75 -1.11 10.10
CA SER A 13 16.95 -2.31 10.45
C SER A 13 17.61 -3.29 11.41
N ILE A 14 16.77 -3.70 12.38
CA ILE A 14 16.98 -4.61 13.51
C ILE A 14 17.30 -6.06 13.07
N SER A 15 18.18 -6.68 13.87
CA SER A 15 18.70 -8.05 13.94
C SER A 15 17.86 -9.21 13.35
N GLU A 16 18.49 -10.02 12.50
CA GLU A 16 18.12 -11.42 12.21
C GLU A 16 19.11 -12.36 12.91
N GLU A 17 18.61 -13.38 13.61
CA GLU A 17 19.39 -14.41 14.30
C GLU A 17 19.22 -15.77 13.62
N ASN A 18 20.38 -16.36 13.27
CA ASN A 18 20.77 -17.76 13.04
C ASN A 18 19.93 -18.74 12.19
N ARG A 19 20.62 -19.31 11.18
CA ARG A 19 20.32 -20.61 10.54
C ARG A 19 21.54 -21.53 10.64
N ASP A 20 21.32 -22.73 11.14
CA ASP A 20 22.28 -23.82 11.31
C ASP A 20 22.45 -24.64 10.00
N PRO A 21 23.66 -25.04 9.57
CA PRO A 21 23.89 -25.71 8.30
C PRO A 21 24.12 -27.22 8.51
N ASN A 22 23.07 -28.04 8.46
CA ASN A 22 23.22 -29.47 8.19
C ASN A 22 21.89 -30.16 7.86
N ALA A 23 21.63 -30.47 6.58
CA ALA A 23 20.77 -31.58 6.17
C ALA A 23 21.06 -31.99 4.71
N PRO A 24 21.06 -33.30 4.37
CA PRO A 24 21.71 -33.82 3.16
C PRO A 24 20.78 -34.01 1.95
N PHE A 25 21.43 -34.10 0.78
CA PHE A 25 20.91 -34.34 -0.57
C PHE A 25 20.26 -35.73 -0.75
N GLN A 26 19.17 -35.79 -1.53
CA GLN A 26 18.80 -37.00 -2.29
C GLN A 26 18.31 -36.68 -3.71
N HIS A 27 18.87 -37.41 -4.67
CA HIS A 27 18.54 -37.49 -6.09
C HIS A 27 17.26 -38.30 -6.36
N LYS A 28 16.49 -37.94 -7.41
CA LYS A 28 15.91 -38.92 -8.37
C LYS A 28 15.43 -38.29 -9.68
N ALA A 29 15.34 -39.15 -10.69
CA ALA A 29 15.51 -38.88 -12.12
C ALA A 29 14.20 -38.76 -12.96
N LYS A 30 14.44 -38.49 -14.25
CA LYS A 30 13.58 -38.14 -15.41
C LYS A 30 12.41 -39.07 -15.74
N SER A 31 11.34 -38.50 -16.33
CA SER A 31 10.61 -39.07 -17.50
C SER A 31 9.77 -38.00 -18.23
N SER A 32 9.35 -38.32 -19.46
CA SER A 32 8.99 -37.43 -20.59
C SER A 32 7.49 -37.33 -20.87
N VAL A 33 7.05 -36.10 -21.21
CA VAL A 33 6.01 -35.58 -22.13
C VAL A 33 4.84 -36.48 -22.58
N THR A 34 3.59 -36.01 -22.37
CA THR A 34 2.54 -35.72 -23.40
C THR A 34 1.21 -35.23 -22.76
N GLY A 35 0.53 -34.27 -23.40
CA GLY A 35 -0.89 -33.92 -23.13
C GLY A 35 -1.14 -32.58 -22.42
N ILE A 36 -1.24 -31.47 -23.17
CA ILE A 36 -1.63 -30.15 -22.63
C ILE A 36 -3.15 -30.03 -22.68
N SER A 37 -3.79 -29.99 -21.50
CA SER A 37 -5.16 -29.52 -21.31
C SER A 37 -5.14 -28.22 -20.49
N LEU A 38 -5.89 -27.23 -20.96
CA LEU A 38 -5.99 -25.88 -20.41
C LEU A 38 -6.80 -25.87 -19.11
N SER A 39 -6.12 -25.90 -17.97
CA SER A 39 -6.64 -25.41 -16.68
C SER A 39 -5.54 -25.41 -15.62
N SER A 40 -5.09 -24.24 -15.17
CA SER A 40 -4.52 -23.99 -13.83
C SER A 40 -3.73 -22.69 -13.78
N LEU A 41 -4.26 -21.66 -13.12
CA LEU A 41 -3.46 -20.63 -12.48
C LEU A 41 -4.16 -20.20 -11.17
N SER A 42 -3.96 -21.00 -10.12
CA SER A 42 -3.96 -20.54 -8.72
C SER A 42 -3.55 -21.71 -7.81
N ALA A 43 -2.25 -21.93 -7.64
CA ALA A 43 -1.74 -22.74 -6.53
C ALA A 43 -0.23 -22.50 -6.31
N ALA A 44 0.09 -21.82 -5.21
CA ALA A 44 1.28 -21.99 -4.38
C ALA A 44 1.28 -20.86 -3.32
N ALA A 45 1.38 -21.07 -2.01
CA ALA A 45 1.51 -22.27 -1.22
C ALA A 45 1.12 -21.94 0.24
N GLN A 46 0.28 -22.78 0.85
CA GLN A 46 0.07 -22.82 2.30
C GLN A 46 0.88 -24.00 2.87
N SER A 47 1.69 -23.77 3.90
CA SER A 47 2.10 -24.80 4.85
C SER A 47 2.58 -24.13 6.14
N ARG A 48 1.81 -24.28 7.23
CA ARG A 48 2.29 -24.07 8.60
C ARG A 48 1.59 -25.04 9.55
N MET A 49 2.37 -25.93 10.15
CA MET A 49 1.99 -26.70 11.34
C MET A 49 2.03 -25.79 12.59
N LYS A 50 1.11 -26.03 13.52
CA LYS A 50 0.99 -25.38 14.85
C LYS A 50 1.62 -26.28 15.93
N LEU A 51 2.06 -25.68 17.05
CA LEU A 51 2.05 -26.18 18.45
C LEU A 51 2.49 -25.02 19.41
N PRO A 52 2.21 -25.05 20.74
CA PRO A 52 1.57 -23.94 21.45
C PRO A 52 2.28 -23.40 22.73
N LEU A 53 1.80 -22.22 23.18
CA LEU A 53 1.80 -21.57 24.52
C LEU A 53 2.79 -21.98 25.62
N GLN A 54 3.43 -20.98 26.26
CA GLN A 54 3.41 -20.87 27.73
C GLN A 54 3.60 -19.42 28.24
N LYS A 55 2.77 -19.08 29.24
CA LYS A 55 2.74 -17.83 30.02
C LYS A 55 3.77 -17.88 31.15
N LEU A 56 4.37 -16.74 31.51
CA LEU A 56 4.77 -16.45 32.89
C LEU A 56 4.44 -15.00 33.28
N GLN A 57 3.52 -14.87 34.24
CA GLN A 57 3.46 -13.83 35.29
C GLN A 57 4.67 -14.04 36.23
N SER A 58 5.18 -13.18 37.11
CA SER A 58 4.87 -11.84 37.65
C SER A 58 5.95 -11.53 38.72
N ASN A 59 6.04 -10.26 39.15
CA ASN A 59 6.35 -9.77 40.52
C ASN A 59 7.64 -9.00 40.83
N ASN A 60 7.39 -8.02 41.71
CA ASN A 60 8.20 -7.27 42.68
C ASN A 60 9.02 -6.07 42.17
N ALA A 61 8.79 -4.83 42.62
CA ALA A 61 8.66 -4.22 43.97
C ALA A 61 10.03 -3.78 44.55
N GLY A 62 10.08 -2.54 45.04
CA GLY A 62 11.22 -1.92 45.76
C GLY A 62 11.71 -0.65 45.06
N GLN A 63 11.29 0.56 45.47
CA GLN A 63 11.79 1.39 46.57
C GLN A 63 12.61 2.59 46.03
N LYS A 64 12.14 3.79 46.38
CA LYS A 64 12.83 5.09 46.22
C LYS A 64 14.01 5.19 47.21
N PRO A 65 14.95 6.13 46.99
CA PRO A 65 14.91 7.35 47.80
C PRO A 65 15.21 8.64 47.04
N ALA A 66 14.76 9.74 47.66
CA ALA A 66 14.81 11.12 47.20
C ALA A 66 16.10 11.83 47.61
N LEU A 67 16.57 12.78 46.78
CA LEU A 67 17.44 13.90 47.16
C LEU A 67 17.09 15.13 46.29
N GLN A 68 16.74 16.23 46.95
CA GLN A 68 16.76 17.64 46.50
C GLN A 68 17.68 18.40 47.49
N PRO A 69 17.99 19.72 47.38
CA PRO A 69 17.61 20.78 46.40
C PRO A 69 18.86 21.60 45.90
N ILE A 70 18.79 22.60 44.99
CA ILE A 70 18.51 24.06 45.21
C ILE A 70 18.81 24.79 43.86
N PRO A 71 18.21 25.99 43.59
CA PRO A 71 17.88 26.46 42.24
C PRO A 71 18.72 27.65 41.73
N THR A 72 18.72 27.86 40.41
CA THR A 72 19.09 29.16 39.81
C THR A 72 18.08 29.61 38.76
N LYS A 73 17.45 30.74 39.08
CA LYS A 73 16.59 31.58 38.23
C LYS A 73 17.35 32.05 36.99
N ILE A 74 16.71 32.02 35.81
CA ILE A 74 16.96 33.01 34.75
C ILE A 74 15.63 33.40 34.11
N THR A 75 15.49 34.71 33.97
CA THR A 75 14.30 35.52 33.70
C THR A 75 14.17 35.82 32.20
N LEU A 76 12.93 35.82 31.67
CA LEU A 76 12.58 36.43 30.38
C LEU A 76 12.69 37.96 30.45
N PRO A 77 12.87 38.63 29.30
CA PRO A 77 12.20 39.90 29.06
C PRO A 77 11.16 39.79 27.94
N SER A 78 10.01 40.36 28.24
CA SER A 78 8.85 40.63 27.40
C SER A 78 8.86 42.08 26.91
N GLN A 79 7.85 42.40 26.07
CA GLN A 79 7.37 43.73 25.64
C GLN A 79 8.03 44.28 24.36
N SER A 80 7.35 44.95 23.43
CA SER A 80 6.00 45.56 23.42
C SER A 80 5.62 45.93 21.97
N ALA A 81 4.32 46.20 21.79
CA ALA A 81 3.62 46.59 20.58
C ALA A 81 4.02 47.95 19.98
N GLN A 82 3.71 48.16 18.69
CA GLN A 82 3.15 49.41 18.17
C GLN A 82 2.49 49.20 16.78
N ARG A 83 1.21 49.60 16.68
CA ARG A 83 0.45 49.86 15.46
C ARG A 83 0.61 51.35 15.12
N ILE A 84 0.84 51.71 13.84
CA ILE A 84 0.42 53.00 13.26
C ILE A 84 0.07 52.83 11.75
N SER A 85 -1.04 53.47 11.40
CA SER A 85 -1.81 53.80 10.17
C SER A 85 -1.28 53.71 8.72
N ALA A 86 -2.22 53.25 7.86
CA ALA A 86 -2.84 53.86 6.66
C ALA A 86 -2.05 54.68 5.59
N GLU A 87 -2.35 54.30 4.34
CA GLU A 87 -2.51 55.10 3.09
C GLU A 87 -1.32 55.82 2.43
N SER A 88 -0.86 55.27 1.30
CA SER A 88 -0.83 55.96 -0.02
C SER A 88 -0.18 55.09 -1.13
N ARG A 89 -0.95 54.80 -2.18
CA ARG A 89 -0.52 54.47 -3.57
C ARG A 89 -1.44 55.33 -4.49
N PRO A 90 -1.07 55.73 -5.73
CA PRO A 90 -0.33 54.89 -6.68
C PRO A 90 0.72 55.61 -7.56
N SER A 91 1.64 54.83 -8.11
CA SER A 91 2.37 55.16 -9.34
C SER A 91 2.67 53.83 -10.03
N ASP A 92 2.26 53.70 -11.29
CA ASP A 92 2.39 52.50 -12.13
C ASP A 92 3.86 52.10 -12.36
N PRO A 93 4.18 50.79 -12.39
CA PRO A 93 5.40 50.31 -13.03
C PRO A 93 5.12 49.83 -14.45
N GLU A 94 5.98 50.23 -15.38
CA GLU A 94 6.02 49.77 -16.77
C GLU A 94 6.04 48.24 -16.91
N PRO A 95 5.54 47.69 -18.04
CA PRO A 95 5.51 46.26 -18.26
C PRO A 95 6.91 45.71 -18.52
N LEU A 96 7.47 45.06 -17.50
CA LEU A 96 8.59 44.13 -17.65
C LEU A 96 8.17 43.02 -18.63
N THR A 97 8.78 43.04 -19.80
CA THR A 97 8.72 41.95 -20.77
C THR A 97 9.27 40.68 -20.13
N ALA A 98 8.34 39.79 -19.73
CA ALA A 98 8.69 38.47 -19.25
C ALA A 98 9.40 37.70 -20.37
N ALA A 99 10.66 37.33 -20.13
CA ALA A 99 11.39 36.40 -20.98
C ALA A 99 10.57 35.10 -21.13
N PRO A 100 10.53 34.47 -22.32
CA PRO A 100 9.86 33.20 -22.48
C PRO A 100 10.49 32.18 -21.54
N SER A 101 9.71 31.63 -20.61
CA SER A 101 10.14 30.49 -19.80
C SER A 101 10.51 29.36 -20.75
N GLU A 102 11.80 29.05 -20.87
CA GLU A 102 12.27 27.87 -21.58
C GLU A 102 11.56 26.65 -20.99
N GLN A 103 10.63 26.09 -21.75
CA GLN A 103 10.03 24.80 -21.42
C GLN A 103 11.16 23.78 -21.46
N SER A 104 11.67 23.40 -20.29
CA SER A 104 12.74 22.42 -20.15
C SER A 104 12.34 21.15 -20.91
N LYS A 105 13.14 20.76 -21.91
CA LYS A 105 12.91 19.52 -22.68
C LYS A 105 12.68 18.34 -21.72
N PRO A 106 11.74 17.42 -22.02
CA PRO A 106 11.47 16.29 -21.16
C PRO A 106 12.75 15.49 -20.91
N LYS A 107 13.08 15.28 -19.63
CA LYS A 107 14.29 14.60 -19.19
C LYS A 107 14.30 13.17 -19.74
N GLN A 108 15.28 12.87 -20.60
CA GLN A 108 15.43 11.53 -21.17
C GLN A 108 16.20 10.64 -20.20
N PHE A 109 15.51 9.70 -19.56
CA PHE A 109 16.13 8.78 -18.61
C PHE A 109 16.88 7.63 -19.30
N HIS A 110 17.99 7.21 -18.70
CA HIS A 110 18.69 5.98 -19.08
C HIS A 110 19.31 5.30 -17.85
N LEU A 111 19.65 4.02 -17.95
CA LEU A 111 20.08 3.22 -16.79
C LEU A 111 21.35 3.77 -16.10
N GLY A 112 22.27 4.36 -16.87
CA GLY A 112 23.49 4.97 -16.34
C GLY A 112 23.27 6.13 -15.36
N MET A 113 22.08 6.75 -15.36
CA MET A 113 21.72 7.82 -14.41
C MET A 113 21.43 7.29 -12.99
N PHE A 114 21.31 5.97 -12.83
CA PHE A 114 20.92 5.35 -11.58
C PHE A 114 22.05 4.49 -11.02
N GLU A 115 22.19 4.54 -9.70
CA GLU A 115 22.90 3.55 -8.91
C GLU A 115 21.90 2.51 -8.44
N ILE A 116 22.12 1.24 -8.79
CA ILE A 116 21.21 0.15 -8.47
C ILE A 116 21.68 -0.51 -7.18
N GLY A 117 20.81 -0.53 -6.19
CA GLY A 117 21.02 -1.19 -4.91
C GLY A 117 20.37 -2.57 -4.83
N LYS A 118 20.00 -2.96 -3.61
CA LYS A 118 19.44 -4.29 -3.32
C LYS A 118 18.10 -4.56 -4.04
N PRO A 119 17.80 -5.82 -4.38
CA PRO A 119 16.48 -6.20 -4.85
C PRO A 119 15.43 -5.96 -3.74
N LEU A 120 14.30 -5.39 -4.11
CA LEU A 120 13.15 -5.15 -3.23
C LEU A 120 12.08 -6.23 -3.39
N GLY A 121 11.95 -6.80 -4.58
CA GLY A 121 10.95 -7.83 -4.86
C GLY A 121 11.06 -8.43 -6.26
N LYS A 122 10.37 -9.55 -6.46
CA LYS A 122 10.25 -10.23 -7.75
C LYS A 122 8.79 -10.19 -8.19
N GLY A 123 8.53 -9.53 -9.31
CA GLY A 123 7.22 -9.52 -9.95
C GLY A 123 7.08 -10.65 -10.97
N LYS A 124 5.90 -10.74 -11.60
CA LYS A 124 5.60 -11.76 -12.62
C LYS A 124 6.49 -11.67 -13.87
N PHE A 125 6.83 -10.45 -14.29
CA PHE A 125 7.54 -10.18 -15.56
C PHE A 125 8.88 -9.48 -15.34
N GLY A 126 9.41 -9.53 -14.11
CA GLY A 126 10.52 -8.66 -13.75
C GLY A 126 10.90 -8.63 -12.28
N ARG A 127 11.82 -7.73 -11.96
CA ARG A 127 12.33 -7.48 -10.61
C ARG A 127 12.27 -6.00 -10.28
N VAL A 128 12.14 -5.69 -9.00
CA VAL A 128 12.17 -4.33 -8.48
C VAL A 128 13.43 -4.16 -7.65
N TYR A 129 14.16 -3.07 -7.89
CA TYR A 129 15.39 -2.75 -7.18
C TYR A 129 15.27 -1.42 -6.47
N LEU A 130 15.94 -1.28 -5.33
CA LEU A 130 16.24 0.02 -4.77
C LEU A 130 17.19 0.73 -5.74
N ALA A 131 16.95 2.01 -6.02
CA ALA A 131 17.81 2.79 -6.88
C ALA A 131 17.97 4.19 -6.33
N ARG A 132 19.10 4.82 -6.67
CA ARG A 132 19.38 6.22 -6.37
C ARG A 132 19.74 6.94 -7.67
N GLU A 133 19.06 8.03 -7.98
CA GLU A 133 19.46 8.90 -9.07
C GLU A 133 20.80 9.57 -8.72
N ARG A 134 21.80 9.44 -9.60
CA ARG A 134 23.18 9.86 -9.33
C ARG A 134 23.33 11.38 -9.16
N SER A 135 22.57 12.16 -9.94
CA SER A 135 22.70 13.62 -9.96
C SER A 135 22.06 14.30 -8.76
N THR A 136 20.89 13.83 -8.34
CA THR A 136 20.09 14.44 -7.27
C THR A 136 20.23 13.71 -5.93
N GLY A 137 20.74 12.48 -5.93
CA GLY A 137 20.71 11.60 -4.77
C GLY A 137 19.30 11.06 -4.46
N PHE A 138 18.31 11.30 -5.32
CA PHE A 138 16.92 10.91 -5.09
C PHE A 138 16.77 9.39 -5.05
N VAL A 139 16.16 8.87 -3.97
CA VAL A 139 15.94 7.43 -3.78
C VAL A 139 14.60 7.03 -4.39
N CYS A 140 14.60 6.00 -5.23
CA CYS A 140 13.43 5.47 -5.92
C CYS A 140 13.45 3.94 -6.00
N ALA A 141 12.35 3.34 -6.46
CA ALA A 141 12.30 1.94 -6.84
C ALA A 141 12.34 1.82 -8.38
N LEU A 142 13.21 0.96 -8.91
CA LEU A 142 13.32 0.71 -10.34
C LEU A 142 12.71 -0.67 -10.66
N LYS A 143 11.51 -0.69 -11.26
CA LYS A 143 10.85 -1.91 -11.74
C LYS A 143 11.32 -2.21 -13.15
N VAL A 144 12.01 -3.34 -13.32
CA VAL A 144 12.62 -3.77 -14.58
C VAL A 144 11.79 -4.91 -15.17
N LEU A 145 11.20 -4.68 -16.34
CA LEU A 145 10.36 -5.63 -17.07
C LEU A 145 11.09 -6.14 -18.32
N HIS A 146 11.07 -7.45 -18.57
CA HIS A 146 11.73 -8.04 -19.74
C HIS A 146 10.77 -8.09 -20.94
N LYS A 147 11.15 -7.44 -22.06
CA LYS A 147 10.29 -7.37 -23.27
C LYS A 147 9.91 -8.75 -23.81
N SER A 148 10.84 -9.71 -23.77
CA SER A 148 10.59 -11.10 -24.19
C SER A 148 9.51 -11.79 -23.34
N GLU A 149 9.51 -11.56 -22.02
CA GLU A 149 8.50 -12.12 -21.11
C GLU A 149 7.13 -11.49 -21.33
N LEU A 150 7.09 -10.17 -21.60
CA LEU A 150 5.85 -9.47 -21.91
C LEU A 150 5.22 -9.98 -23.20
N SER A 151 6.02 -10.21 -24.25
CA SER A 151 5.54 -10.76 -25.52
C SER A 151 5.13 -12.22 -25.45
N ALA A 152 5.86 -13.04 -24.71
CA ALA A 152 5.45 -14.41 -24.45
C ALA A 152 4.10 -14.47 -23.69
N GLY A 153 3.89 -13.54 -22.74
CA GLY A 153 2.65 -13.40 -21.99
C GLY A 153 1.51 -12.67 -22.72
N LYS A 154 1.78 -12.05 -23.87
CA LYS A 154 0.85 -11.16 -24.61
C LYS A 154 0.27 -10.02 -23.75
N VAL A 155 1.08 -9.46 -22.85
CA VAL A 155 0.67 -8.44 -21.87
C VAL A 155 1.22 -7.03 -22.17
N GLU A 156 1.81 -6.79 -23.34
CA GLU A 156 2.39 -5.47 -23.67
C GLU A 156 1.35 -4.34 -23.64
N LYS A 157 0.13 -4.63 -24.10
CA LYS A 157 -0.98 -3.68 -24.03
C LYS A 157 -1.37 -3.33 -22.60
N GLN A 158 -1.27 -4.31 -21.69
CA GLN A 158 -1.56 -4.13 -20.26
C GLN A 158 -0.51 -3.24 -19.61
N VAL A 159 0.78 -3.49 -19.87
CA VAL A 159 1.88 -2.67 -19.36
C VAL A 159 1.81 -1.23 -19.89
N ARG A 160 1.52 -1.04 -21.19
CA ARG A 160 1.36 0.32 -21.75
C ARG A 160 0.23 1.07 -21.05
N ARG A 161 -0.89 0.40 -20.79
CA ARG A 161 -2.03 0.98 -20.06
C ARG A 161 -1.68 1.31 -18.60
N GLU A 162 -0.95 0.43 -17.90
CA GLU A 162 -0.46 0.67 -16.54
C GLU A 162 0.38 1.97 -16.51
N ILE A 163 1.32 2.12 -17.45
CA ILE A 163 2.16 3.32 -17.57
C ILE A 163 1.31 4.56 -17.84
N GLU A 164 0.39 4.49 -18.82
CA GLU A 164 -0.46 5.63 -19.21
C GLU A 164 -1.37 6.09 -18.07
N ILE A 165 -2.05 5.16 -17.40
CA ILE A 165 -2.92 5.46 -16.27
C ILE A 165 -2.08 6.03 -15.13
N GLN A 166 -1.06 5.29 -14.67
CA GLN A 166 -0.32 5.64 -13.45
C GLN A 166 0.49 6.93 -13.60
N SER A 167 0.96 7.28 -14.81
CA SER A 167 1.67 8.54 -15.07
C SER A 167 0.78 9.77 -14.82
N ASN A 168 -0.55 9.63 -14.90
CA ASN A 168 -1.52 10.69 -14.70
C ASN A 168 -2.14 10.71 -13.29
N LEU A 169 -1.66 9.84 -12.38
CA LEU A 169 -2.12 9.75 -11.00
C LEU A 169 -1.16 10.46 -10.05
N ALA A 170 -1.69 11.36 -9.23
CA ALA A 170 -0.97 12.05 -8.17
C ALA A 170 -1.87 12.13 -6.94
N HIS A 171 -1.64 11.23 -5.98
CA HIS A 171 -2.38 11.17 -4.72
C HIS A 171 -1.43 10.64 -3.63
N PRO A 172 -1.47 11.14 -2.38
CA PRO A 172 -0.58 10.68 -1.32
C PRO A 172 -0.66 9.17 -1.05
N ASN A 173 -1.82 8.56 -1.29
CA ASN A 173 -2.06 7.13 -1.08
C ASN A 173 -2.00 6.26 -2.35
N ILE A 174 -1.44 6.77 -3.44
CA ILE A 174 -1.19 6.03 -4.68
C ILE A 174 0.30 6.08 -4.96
N LEU A 175 0.91 4.91 -5.25
CA LEU A 175 2.33 4.81 -5.54
C LEU A 175 2.65 5.61 -6.80
N ARG A 176 3.52 6.60 -6.69
CA ARG A 176 3.83 7.49 -7.81
C ARG A 176 4.73 6.83 -8.86
N LEU A 177 4.39 7.02 -10.13
CA LEU A 177 5.28 6.76 -11.27
C LEU A 177 5.93 8.08 -11.70
N TYR A 178 7.23 8.23 -11.48
CA TYR A 178 7.97 9.44 -11.84
C TYR A 178 8.31 9.50 -13.33
N GLY A 179 8.46 8.34 -13.96
CA GLY A 179 8.81 8.24 -15.37
C GLY A 179 9.14 6.82 -15.75
N HIS A 180 9.43 6.62 -17.03
CA HIS A 180 9.85 5.34 -17.57
C HIS A 180 10.87 5.54 -18.68
N PHE A 181 11.65 4.51 -18.96
CA PHE A 181 12.54 4.42 -20.12
C PHE A 181 12.66 2.96 -20.56
N HIS A 182 13.30 2.71 -21.69
CA HIS A 182 13.51 1.34 -22.17
C HIS A 182 14.85 1.22 -22.90
N ASP A 183 15.39 0.00 -22.90
CA ASP A 183 16.49 -0.39 -23.79
C ASP A 183 15.98 -1.40 -24.83
N THR A 184 16.88 -2.08 -25.54
CA THR A 184 16.52 -3.09 -26.54
C THR A 184 15.81 -4.31 -25.95
N LYS A 185 16.07 -4.64 -24.67
CA LYS A 185 15.60 -5.87 -24.00
C LYS A 185 14.60 -5.63 -22.88
N ARG A 186 14.57 -4.43 -22.30
CA ARG A 186 13.90 -4.15 -21.01
C ARG A 186 13.15 -2.83 -21.04
N ILE A 187 12.10 -2.75 -20.21
CA ILE A 187 11.39 -1.52 -19.85
C ILE A 187 11.67 -1.25 -18.37
N PHE A 188 11.89 0.01 -18.03
CA PHE A 188 12.21 0.46 -16.68
C PHE A 188 11.16 1.47 -16.23
N LEU A 189 10.54 1.22 -15.08
CA LEU A 189 9.62 2.16 -14.43
C LEU A 189 10.29 2.73 -13.19
N ILE A 190 10.31 4.05 -13.09
CA ILE A 190 10.88 4.81 -11.96
C ILE A 190 9.74 5.12 -11.00
N LEU A 191 9.66 4.36 -9.90
CA LEU A 191 8.56 4.39 -8.95
C LEU A 191 8.99 5.04 -7.63
N GLU A 192 8.01 5.57 -6.90
CA GLU A 192 8.16 5.92 -5.50
C GLU A 192 8.65 4.73 -4.67
N PHE A 193 9.58 5.00 -3.76
CA PHE A 193 10.08 3.98 -2.84
C PHE A 193 9.19 3.87 -1.59
N ALA A 194 8.43 2.79 -1.49
CA ALA A 194 7.65 2.45 -0.30
C ALA A 194 8.50 1.65 0.69
N GLY A 195 9.19 2.35 1.60
CA GLY A 195 10.28 1.76 2.40
C GLY A 195 9.86 0.71 3.43
N LYS A 196 8.58 0.59 3.77
CA LYS A 196 8.07 -0.45 4.68
C LYS A 196 7.54 -1.69 3.94
N GLY A 197 7.56 -1.72 2.61
CA GLY A 197 7.21 -2.91 1.81
C GLY A 197 5.71 -3.20 1.74
N GLU A 198 5.35 -4.44 1.41
CA GLU A 198 3.97 -4.89 1.19
C GLU A 198 3.14 -4.97 2.48
N LEU A 199 1.94 -4.39 2.47
CA LEU A 199 1.00 -4.42 3.59
C LEU A 199 0.59 -5.84 3.98
N TYR A 200 0.53 -6.77 3.02
CA TYR A 200 0.34 -8.21 3.27
C TYR A 200 1.30 -8.76 4.32
N LYS A 201 2.60 -8.44 4.22
CA LYS A 201 3.63 -8.91 5.17
C LYS A 201 3.40 -8.35 6.56
N HIS A 202 2.95 -7.09 6.67
CA HIS A 202 2.58 -6.48 7.94
C HIS A 202 1.37 -7.19 8.57
N LEU A 203 0.35 -7.48 7.78
CA LEU A 203 -0.86 -8.17 8.25
C LEU A 203 -0.53 -9.60 8.71
N ARG A 204 0.29 -10.35 7.96
CA ARG A 204 0.72 -11.70 8.36
C ARG A 204 1.57 -11.70 9.62
N LYS A 205 2.43 -10.70 9.81
CA LYS A 205 3.19 -10.54 11.05
C LYS A 205 2.30 -10.19 12.24
N ALA A 206 1.33 -9.30 12.05
CA ALA A 206 0.40 -8.87 13.10
C ALA A 206 -0.72 -9.89 13.37
N GLN A 207 -0.91 -10.87 12.49
CA GLN A 207 -2.07 -11.76 12.37
C GLN A 207 -3.36 -11.01 12.01
N ARG A 208 -3.67 -9.92 12.71
CA ARG A 208 -4.74 -8.95 12.45
C ARG A 208 -4.33 -7.57 12.97
N PHE A 209 -4.87 -6.51 12.40
CA PHE A 209 -4.63 -5.16 12.88
C PHE A 209 -5.61 -4.77 14.00
N PRO A 210 -5.16 -3.95 14.96
CA PRO A 210 -6.09 -3.29 15.87
C PRO A 210 -6.97 -2.31 15.11
N GLU A 211 -8.19 -2.08 15.59
CA GLU A 211 -9.18 -1.28 14.84
C GLU A 211 -8.70 0.12 14.48
N TRP A 212 -7.94 0.77 15.36
CA TRP A 212 -7.44 2.12 15.09
C TRP A 212 -6.52 2.16 13.86
N GLN A 213 -5.69 1.13 13.68
CA GLN A 213 -4.76 1.03 12.56
C GLN A 213 -5.52 0.62 11.29
N ALA A 214 -6.43 -0.35 11.41
CA ALA A 214 -7.29 -0.76 10.29
C ALA A 214 -8.10 0.44 9.77
N ALA A 215 -8.74 1.22 10.65
CA ALA A 215 -9.52 2.38 10.28
C ALA A 215 -8.68 3.45 9.56
N GLN A 216 -7.45 3.71 10.02
CA GLN A 216 -6.53 4.63 9.34
C GLN A 216 -6.17 4.16 7.92
N TYR A 217 -5.95 2.87 7.72
CA TYR A 217 -5.70 2.32 6.38
C TYR A 217 -6.95 2.38 5.50
N ILE A 218 -8.12 2.04 6.03
CA ILE A 218 -9.39 2.10 5.28
C ILE A 218 -9.75 3.53 4.90
N ALA A 219 -9.52 4.52 5.77
CA ALA A 219 -9.71 5.93 5.44
C ALA A 219 -8.80 6.38 4.29
N GLN A 220 -7.51 6.01 4.32
CA GLN A 220 -6.57 6.30 3.25
C GLN A 220 -6.94 5.59 1.93
N MET A 221 -7.41 4.34 2.01
CA MET A 221 -7.91 3.60 0.85
C MET A 221 -9.14 4.26 0.25
N ALA A 222 -10.11 4.67 1.07
CA ALA A 222 -11.32 5.36 0.61
C ALA A 222 -10.97 6.66 -0.12
N SER A 223 -10.07 7.46 0.45
CA SER A 223 -9.56 8.70 -0.16
C SER A 223 -8.89 8.45 -1.52
N ALA A 224 -8.05 7.42 -1.62
CA ALA A 224 -7.38 7.04 -2.87
C ALA A 224 -8.37 6.54 -3.94
N LEU A 225 -9.32 5.69 -3.56
CA LEU A 225 -10.36 5.16 -4.46
C LEU A 225 -11.25 6.29 -4.97
N LYS A 226 -11.61 7.25 -4.11
CA LYS A 226 -12.42 8.42 -4.49
C LYS A 226 -11.70 9.26 -5.54
N TYR A 227 -10.40 9.47 -5.36
CA TYR A 227 -9.55 10.12 -6.36
C TYR A 227 -9.52 9.35 -7.70
N LEU A 228 -9.38 8.02 -7.65
CA LEU A 228 -9.38 7.17 -8.85
C LEU A 228 -10.72 7.22 -9.59
N HIS A 229 -11.83 7.08 -8.87
CA HIS A 229 -13.19 7.07 -9.44
C HIS A 229 -13.55 8.42 -10.05
N LYS A 230 -13.13 9.54 -9.43
CA LYS A 230 -13.23 10.88 -10.03
C LYS A 230 -12.47 11.03 -11.35
N LYS A 231 -11.42 10.24 -11.56
CA LYS A 231 -10.67 10.14 -12.82
C LYS A 231 -11.17 9.03 -13.73
N HIS A 232 -12.32 8.42 -13.45
CA HIS A 232 -12.88 7.29 -14.17
C HIS A 232 -11.92 6.10 -14.26
N VAL A 233 -11.11 5.88 -13.22
CA VAL A 233 -10.21 4.73 -13.10
C VAL A 233 -10.75 3.78 -12.05
N MET A 234 -11.00 2.53 -12.43
CA MET A 234 -11.27 1.44 -11.49
C MET A 234 -9.99 0.65 -11.23
N HIS A 235 -9.73 0.28 -9.97
CA HIS A 235 -8.53 -0.48 -9.64
C HIS A 235 -8.69 -1.97 -9.98
N ARG A 236 -9.76 -2.60 -9.50
CA ARG A 236 -10.20 -3.99 -9.76
C ARG A 236 -9.34 -5.13 -9.18
N ASP A 237 -8.22 -4.82 -8.54
CA ASP A 237 -7.39 -5.83 -7.84
C ASP A 237 -6.91 -5.30 -6.47
N ILE A 238 -7.83 -4.75 -5.69
CA ILE A 238 -7.53 -4.25 -4.35
C ILE A 238 -7.34 -5.45 -3.42
N LYS A 239 -6.14 -5.59 -2.85
CA LYS A 239 -5.75 -6.63 -1.89
C LYS A 239 -4.46 -6.25 -1.16
N PRO A 240 -4.14 -6.83 0.01
CA PRO A 240 -2.97 -6.46 0.80
C PRO A 240 -1.63 -6.57 0.05
N GLU A 241 -1.51 -7.46 -0.93
CA GLU A 241 -0.30 -7.66 -1.73
C GLU A 241 -0.04 -6.49 -2.69
N ASN A 242 -1.10 -5.84 -3.16
CA ASN A 242 -1.02 -4.69 -4.08
C ASN A 242 -0.98 -3.35 -3.33
N ILE A 243 -0.94 -3.37 -2.00
CA ILE A 243 -0.82 -2.17 -1.16
C ILE A 243 0.55 -2.18 -0.51
N LEU A 244 1.34 -1.13 -0.74
CA LEU A 244 2.62 -0.93 -0.07
C LEU A 244 2.47 0.04 1.10
N VAL A 245 3.46 0.06 1.99
CA VAL A 245 3.54 0.97 3.12
C VAL A 245 4.73 1.90 2.92
N GLY A 246 4.46 3.20 2.88
CA GLY A 246 5.44 4.27 2.75
C GLY A 246 6.30 4.44 3.99
N LEU A 247 7.25 5.38 3.93
CA LEU A 247 8.23 5.61 4.99
C LEU A 247 7.57 6.04 6.31
N HIS A 248 6.50 6.83 6.23
CA HIS A 248 5.82 7.37 7.42
C HIS A 248 4.69 6.46 7.93
N GLY A 249 4.45 5.33 7.26
CA GLY A 249 3.39 4.37 7.62
C GLY A 249 2.07 4.59 6.88
N GLU A 250 2.05 5.53 5.93
CA GLU A 250 0.94 5.71 5.00
C GLU A 250 0.89 4.59 3.97
N ILE A 251 -0.30 4.22 3.52
CA ILE A 251 -0.47 3.20 2.47
C ILE A 251 -0.29 3.81 1.08
N LYS A 252 0.18 2.99 0.14
CA LYS A 252 0.37 3.32 -1.27
C LYS A 252 -0.26 2.21 -2.13
N ILE A 253 -1.38 2.50 -2.77
CA ILE A 253 -1.96 1.58 -3.77
C ILE A 253 -0.97 1.45 -4.93
N SER A 254 -0.69 0.20 -5.30
CA SER A 254 0.23 -0.16 -6.39
C SER A 254 -0.41 -1.20 -7.31
N ASP A 255 0.28 -1.53 -8.40
CA ASP A 255 -0.14 -2.52 -9.40
C ASP A 255 -1.46 -2.19 -10.11
N PHE A 256 -1.38 -1.19 -11.00
CA PHE A 256 -2.48 -0.81 -11.89
C PHE A 256 -2.61 -1.73 -13.11
N GLY A 257 -2.00 -2.92 -13.09
CA GLY A 257 -2.04 -3.86 -14.20
C GLY A 257 -3.46 -4.28 -14.58
N TRP A 258 -4.38 -4.33 -13.62
CA TRP A 258 -5.79 -4.60 -13.88
C TRP A 258 -6.64 -3.34 -13.93
N SER A 259 -6.05 -2.16 -13.78
CA SER A 259 -6.81 -0.93 -13.81
C SER A 259 -7.21 -0.55 -15.24
N VAL A 260 -8.35 0.11 -15.37
CA VAL A 260 -8.90 0.55 -16.65
C VAL A 260 -9.47 1.94 -16.54
N HIS A 261 -9.25 2.75 -17.58
CA HIS A 261 -10.01 3.97 -17.79
C HIS A 261 -11.38 3.58 -18.37
N ALA A 262 -12.45 3.94 -17.66
CA ALA A 262 -13.82 3.59 -17.99
C ALA A 262 -14.72 4.83 -17.94
N PRO A 263 -14.57 5.78 -18.87
CA PRO A 263 -15.37 7.01 -18.91
C PRO A 263 -16.89 6.72 -19.05
N ASN A 264 -17.26 5.54 -19.57
CA ASN A 264 -18.66 5.11 -19.73
C ASN A 264 -19.10 4.04 -18.71
N ASN A 265 -18.36 3.84 -17.61
CA ASN A 265 -18.74 3.02 -16.44
C ASN A 265 -19.24 1.57 -16.69
N ARG A 266 -18.82 0.91 -17.78
CA ARG A 266 -19.32 -0.44 -18.16
C ARG A 266 -18.23 -1.34 -18.74
N ARG A 267 -18.03 -2.55 -18.19
CA ARG A 267 -17.04 -3.56 -18.71
C ARG A 267 -17.46 -5.02 -18.50
N LYS A 268 -16.86 -5.97 -19.27
CA LYS A 268 -17.14 -7.43 -19.33
C LYS A 268 -16.01 -8.39 -18.89
N THR A 269 -14.80 -7.94 -18.51
CA THR A 269 -13.62 -8.81 -18.26
C THR A 269 -13.57 -9.34 -16.81
N MET A 270 -13.37 -10.64 -16.58
CA MET A 270 -13.13 -11.22 -15.25
C MET A 270 -11.64 -11.08 -14.87
N CYS A 271 -11.32 -10.41 -13.75
CA CYS A 271 -9.96 -10.24 -13.22
C CYS A 271 -9.98 -9.98 -11.70
N GLY A 272 -8.98 -10.47 -10.95
CA GLY A 272 -8.82 -10.28 -9.50
C GLY A 272 -8.46 -11.58 -8.74
N THR A 273 -8.17 -11.49 -7.44
CA THR A 273 -8.07 -12.67 -6.54
C THR A 273 -9.48 -13.12 -6.14
N LEU A 274 -9.79 -14.42 -6.21
CA LEU A 274 -11.14 -14.96 -6.02
C LEU A 274 -11.83 -14.44 -4.74
N ASP A 275 -11.11 -14.39 -3.62
CA ASP A 275 -11.65 -13.98 -2.31
C ASP A 275 -12.07 -12.50 -2.26
N TYR A 276 -11.59 -11.69 -3.20
CA TYR A 276 -11.86 -10.26 -3.34
C TYR A 276 -12.88 -9.96 -4.45
N LEU A 277 -13.27 -10.95 -5.25
CA LEU A 277 -14.19 -10.73 -6.36
C LEU A 277 -15.61 -10.46 -5.84
N PRO A 278 -16.31 -9.45 -6.39
CA PRO A 278 -17.70 -9.21 -6.06
C PRO A 278 -18.64 -10.20 -6.79
N PRO A 279 -19.85 -10.42 -6.27
CA PRO A 279 -20.78 -11.43 -6.80
C PRO A 279 -21.19 -11.20 -8.26
N GLU A 280 -21.28 -9.95 -8.71
CA GLU A 280 -21.56 -9.56 -10.10
C GLU A 280 -20.45 -9.94 -11.08
N MET A 281 -19.23 -10.19 -10.61
CA MET A 281 -18.13 -10.67 -11.45
C MET A 281 -18.05 -12.21 -11.51
N ILE A 282 -18.71 -12.92 -10.59
CA ILE A 282 -18.62 -14.39 -10.47
C ILE A 282 -19.81 -15.10 -11.14
N LYS A 283 -21.02 -14.52 -11.12
CA LYS A 283 -22.24 -15.17 -11.63
C LYS A 283 -22.17 -15.33 -13.16
N PRO A 284 -22.05 -16.56 -13.70
CA PRO A 284 -22.14 -16.79 -15.14
C PRO A 284 -23.61 -16.78 -15.54
N GLY A 285 -23.97 -16.08 -16.61
CA GLY A 285 -25.31 -16.18 -17.21
C GLY A 285 -26.14 -14.89 -17.26
N ARG A 286 -25.56 -13.72 -16.97
CA ARG A 286 -26.08 -12.50 -17.61
C ARG A 286 -25.28 -12.37 -18.90
N ASP A 287 -25.96 -12.30 -20.05
CA ASP A 287 -25.35 -12.04 -21.37
C ASP A 287 -24.59 -10.69 -21.45
N GLU A 288 -24.56 -10.00 -20.31
CA GLU A 288 -24.11 -8.67 -20.04
C GLU A 288 -23.53 -8.61 -18.60
N ASN A 289 -22.34 -9.21 -18.40
CA ASN A 289 -21.53 -9.04 -17.19
C ASN A 289 -21.01 -7.59 -17.11
N TRP A 290 -21.88 -6.60 -16.90
CA TRP A 290 -21.51 -5.21 -16.68
C TRP A 290 -21.24 -4.97 -15.19
N TYR A 291 -20.13 -4.31 -14.89
CA TYR A 291 -19.82 -3.79 -13.57
C TYR A 291 -19.15 -2.41 -13.70
N ASP A 292 -19.22 -1.64 -12.63
CA ASP A 292 -18.76 -0.26 -12.50
C ASP A 292 -17.77 -0.12 -11.32
N GLU A 293 -17.53 1.10 -10.83
CA GLU A 293 -16.59 1.37 -9.74
C GLU A 293 -17.00 0.75 -8.39
N LYS A 294 -18.25 0.28 -8.24
CA LYS A 294 -18.75 -0.38 -7.03
C LYS A 294 -18.03 -1.69 -6.72
N VAL A 295 -17.30 -2.27 -7.67
CA VAL A 295 -16.43 -3.45 -7.43
C VAL A 295 -15.28 -3.13 -6.47
N ASP A 296 -14.76 -1.90 -6.50
CA ASP A 296 -13.71 -1.47 -5.57
C ASP A 296 -14.27 -1.28 -4.15
N LEU A 297 -15.56 -0.91 -4.02
CA LEU A 297 -16.25 -0.81 -2.72
C LEU A 297 -16.44 -2.18 -2.07
N TRP A 298 -16.80 -3.21 -2.85
CA TRP A 298 -16.83 -4.59 -2.35
C TRP A 298 -15.44 -5.02 -1.86
N SER A 299 -14.42 -4.79 -2.68
CA SER A 299 -13.03 -5.15 -2.33
C SER A 299 -12.55 -4.41 -1.08
N LEU A 300 -12.98 -3.16 -0.86
CA LEU A 300 -12.73 -2.40 0.37
C LEU A 300 -13.41 -3.05 1.59
N GLY A 301 -14.61 -3.61 1.42
CA GLY A 301 -15.29 -4.38 2.46
C GLY A 301 -14.57 -5.67 2.84
N VAL A 302 -14.10 -6.43 1.83
CA VAL A 302 -13.28 -7.63 2.01
C VAL A 302 -11.99 -7.27 2.76
N LEU A 303 -11.31 -6.22 2.31
CA LEU A 303 -10.08 -5.72 2.94
C LEU A 303 -10.29 -5.27 4.39
N THR A 304 -11.40 -4.57 4.68
CA THR A 304 -11.75 -4.13 6.04
C THR A 304 -11.94 -5.33 6.96
N TYR A 305 -12.64 -6.37 6.50
CA TYR A 305 -12.80 -7.61 7.24
C TYR A 305 -11.44 -8.28 7.47
N GLU A 306 -10.63 -8.45 6.42
CA GLU A 306 -9.35 -9.15 6.51
C GLU A 306 -8.37 -8.44 7.45
N PHE A 307 -8.36 -7.10 7.47
CA PHE A 307 -7.56 -6.36 8.45
C PHE A 307 -7.94 -6.66 9.89
N LEU A 308 -9.23 -6.83 10.18
CA LEU A 308 -9.72 -7.00 11.55
C LEU A 308 -9.72 -8.46 12.02
N VAL A 309 -9.88 -9.40 11.09
CA VAL A 309 -10.02 -10.83 11.38
C VAL A 309 -8.73 -11.60 11.07
N GLY A 310 -7.96 -11.14 10.08
CA GLY A 310 -6.70 -11.75 9.65
C GLY A 310 -6.83 -12.72 8.47
N GLU A 311 -8.04 -12.99 8.01
CA GLU A 311 -8.37 -13.92 6.91
C GLU A 311 -9.55 -13.33 6.13
N ALA A 312 -9.70 -13.68 4.85
CA ALA A 312 -10.76 -13.11 4.03
C ALA A 312 -12.15 -13.66 4.45
N PRO A 313 -13.23 -12.87 4.35
CA PRO A 313 -14.57 -13.25 4.85
C PRO A 313 -15.17 -14.49 4.19
N PHE A 314 -14.74 -14.80 2.97
CA PHE A 314 -15.27 -15.89 2.15
C PHE A 314 -14.24 -17.00 1.89
N GLU A 315 -13.06 -16.95 2.53
CA GLU A 315 -11.98 -17.91 2.31
C GLU A 315 -12.44 -19.35 2.62
N ASP A 316 -12.33 -20.22 1.62
CA ASP A 316 -12.66 -21.65 1.64
C ASP A 316 -12.04 -22.29 0.37
N THR A 317 -12.42 -23.52 0.05
CA THR A 317 -12.19 -24.12 -1.27
C THR A 317 -12.81 -23.25 -2.37
N PRO A 318 -12.21 -23.17 -3.58
CA PRO A 318 -12.66 -22.24 -4.63
C PRO A 318 -14.16 -22.28 -4.95
N VAL A 319 -14.75 -23.49 -4.97
CA VAL A 319 -16.19 -23.69 -5.22
C VAL A 319 -17.03 -23.13 -4.08
N MET A 320 -16.59 -23.33 -2.83
CA MET A 320 -17.29 -22.81 -1.65
C MET A 320 -17.12 -21.31 -1.53
N THR A 321 -15.94 -20.75 -1.80
CA THR A 321 -15.71 -19.30 -1.87
C THR A 321 -16.68 -18.64 -2.83
N GLN A 322 -16.81 -19.16 -4.07
CA GLN A 322 -17.78 -18.64 -5.05
C GLN A 322 -19.22 -18.69 -4.53
N ARG A 323 -19.60 -19.80 -3.89
CA ARG A 323 -20.94 -19.96 -3.31
C ARG A 323 -21.21 -18.97 -2.18
N ARG A 324 -20.23 -18.78 -1.28
CA ARG A 324 -20.31 -17.84 -0.17
C ARG A 324 -20.40 -16.41 -0.67
N ILE A 325 -19.56 -16.01 -1.64
CA ILE A 325 -19.64 -14.68 -2.27
C ILE A 325 -21.00 -14.46 -2.92
N ALA A 326 -21.50 -15.41 -3.72
CA ALA A 326 -22.76 -15.29 -4.43
C ALA A 326 -23.99 -15.09 -3.52
N ARG A 327 -23.87 -15.53 -2.26
CA ARG A 327 -24.89 -15.44 -1.20
C ARG A 327 -24.56 -14.40 -0.11
N CYS A 328 -23.40 -13.76 -0.18
CA CYS A 328 -22.82 -12.96 0.91
C CYS A 328 -22.83 -13.69 2.27
N GLU A 329 -22.43 -14.96 2.26
CA GLU A 329 -22.39 -15.81 3.44
C GLU A 329 -21.05 -15.64 4.17
N MET A 330 -21.04 -14.78 5.18
CA MET A 330 -19.88 -14.51 6.05
C MET A 330 -20.30 -14.40 7.52
N THR A 331 -19.38 -14.74 8.43
CA THR A 331 -19.59 -14.58 9.88
C THR A 331 -18.57 -13.60 10.44
N VAL A 332 -19.02 -12.46 10.97
CA VAL A 332 -18.14 -11.50 11.65
C VAL A 332 -17.93 -11.96 13.11
N PRO A 333 -16.69 -12.24 13.54
CA PRO A 333 -16.40 -12.71 14.89
C PRO A 333 -16.84 -11.71 15.99
N PRO A 334 -17.17 -12.18 17.20
CA PRO A 334 -17.69 -11.33 18.28
C PRO A 334 -16.67 -10.33 18.83
N PHE A 335 -15.37 -10.50 18.56
CA PHE A 335 -14.33 -9.55 18.98
C PHE A 335 -14.26 -8.29 18.10
N VAL A 336 -14.95 -8.27 16.96
CA VAL A 336 -15.04 -7.09 16.08
C VAL A 336 -16.13 -6.18 16.60
N SER A 337 -15.86 -4.87 16.74
CA SER A 337 -16.85 -3.93 17.27
C SER A 337 -18.11 -3.86 16.42
N SER A 338 -19.21 -3.44 17.04
CA SER A 338 -20.48 -3.22 16.34
C SER A 338 -20.34 -2.18 15.24
N GLU A 339 -19.55 -1.11 15.46
CA GLU A 339 -19.33 -0.07 14.44
C GLU A 339 -18.48 -0.58 13.27
N ALA A 340 -17.45 -1.39 13.51
CA ALA A 340 -16.68 -2.01 12.43
C ALA A 340 -17.55 -2.99 11.62
N LYS A 341 -18.35 -3.80 12.32
CA LYS A 341 -19.29 -4.76 11.72
C LYS A 341 -20.34 -4.06 10.86
N ASP A 342 -20.83 -2.89 11.28
CA ASP A 342 -21.75 -2.07 10.49
C ASP A 342 -21.11 -1.63 9.16
N LEU A 343 -19.89 -1.09 9.19
CA LEU A 343 -19.18 -0.69 7.97
C LEU A 343 -18.97 -1.87 7.01
N ILE A 344 -18.50 -3.02 7.52
CA ILE A 344 -18.29 -4.24 6.72
C ILE A 344 -19.60 -4.64 6.03
N LYS A 345 -20.72 -4.66 6.76
CA LYS A 345 -22.03 -5.05 6.21
C LYS A 345 -22.58 -4.07 5.19
N ARG A 346 -22.27 -2.78 5.31
CA ARG A 346 -22.69 -1.74 4.34
C ARG A 346 -21.85 -1.74 3.07
N LEU A 347 -20.61 -2.23 3.12
CA LEU A 347 -19.74 -2.43 1.95
C LEU A 347 -20.04 -3.76 1.23
N LEU A 348 -20.20 -4.85 2.00
CA LEU A 348 -20.45 -6.20 1.47
C LEU A 348 -21.94 -6.46 1.25
N VAL A 349 -22.52 -5.67 0.33
CA VAL A 349 -23.91 -5.80 -0.11
C VAL A 349 -23.96 -6.43 -1.50
N LEU A 350 -24.86 -7.41 -1.68
CA LEU A 350 -25.02 -8.14 -2.95
C LEU A 350 -25.43 -7.23 -4.11
N ASP A 351 -26.24 -6.23 -3.82
CA ASP A 351 -26.69 -5.21 -4.77
C ASP A 351 -25.66 -4.07 -4.81
N PRO A 352 -24.93 -3.86 -5.92
CA PRO A 352 -23.88 -2.85 -6.01
C PRO A 352 -24.36 -1.43 -5.72
N GLU A 353 -25.60 -1.10 -6.10
CA GLU A 353 -26.20 0.23 -5.91
C GLU A 353 -26.49 0.55 -4.44
N LYS A 354 -26.63 -0.48 -3.60
CA LYS A 354 -26.89 -0.34 -2.16
C LYS A 354 -25.62 -0.29 -1.31
N ARG A 355 -24.44 -0.41 -1.93
CA ARG A 355 -23.17 -0.28 -1.21
C ARG A 355 -22.96 1.17 -0.79
N ILE A 356 -22.57 1.36 0.46
CA ILE A 356 -22.21 2.68 1.02
C ILE A 356 -21.17 3.39 0.13
N SER A 357 -21.41 4.66 -0.20
CA SER A 357 -20.50 5.45 -1.03
C SER A 357 -19.16 5.73 -0.33
N LEU A 358 -18.12 6.10 -1.08
CA LEU A 358 -16.82 6.43 -0.50
C LEU A 358 -16.89 7.68 0.39
N GLU A 359 -17.72 8.65 0.04
CA GLU A 359 -18.04 9.83 0.85
C GLU A 359 -18.62 9.43 2.21
N GLU A 360 -19.57 8.50 2.22
CA GLU A 360 -20.19 7.99 3.45
C GLU A 360 -19.22 7.10 4.26
N VAL A 361 -18.32 6.36 3.61
CA VAL A 361 -17.24 5.62 4.29
C VAL A 361 -16.34 6.57 5.07
N GLU A 362 -15.91 7.68 4.46
CA GLU A 362 -15.07 8.70 5.11
C GLU A 362 -15.76 9.31 6.36
N GLN A 363 -17.09 9.39 6.36
CA GLN A 363 -17.91 9.90 7.47
C GLN A 363 -18.44 8.81 8.40
N HIS A 364 -18.08 7.54 8.17
CA HIS A 364 -18.63 6.45 8.96
C HIS A 364 -18.20 6.57 10.43
N PRO A 365 -19.09 6.34 11.42
CA PRO A 365 -18.77 6.51 12.84
C PRO A 365 -17.51 5.75 13.29
N TRP A 366 -17.29 4.54 12.77
CA TRP A 366 -16.08 3.76 13.03
C TRP A 366 -14.80 4.44 12.54
N ILE A 367 -14.82 5.04 11.35
CA ILE A 367 -13.68 5.77 10.77
C ILE A 367 -13.42 7.04 11.57
N LEU A 368 -14.45 7.84 11.84
CA LEU A 368 -14.33 9.08 12.61
C LEU A 368 -13.79 8.84 14.03
N LYS A 369 -14.30 7.80 14.71
CA LYS A 369 -13.89 7.40 16.07
C LYS A 369 -12.39 7.14 16.18
N HIS A 370 -11.81 6.49 15.17
CA HIS A 370 -10.43 6.01 15.19
C HIS A 370 -9.44 6.93 14.48
N CYS A 371 -9.88 7.70 13.47
CA CYS A 371 -9.00 8.61 12.73
C CYS A 371 -8.84 9.97 13.42
N VAL A 372 -9.90 10.54 14.01
CA VAL A 372 -9.83 11.83 14.74
C VAL A 372 -9.06 11.71 16.06
N LYS A 373 -9.05 10.52 16.68
CA LYS A 373 -8.23 10.21 17.86
C LYS A 373 -6.81 9.73 17.51
N GLY A 374 -6.58 9.38 16.24
CA GLY A 374 -5.34 8.78 15.75
C GLY A 374 -4.15 9.72 15.69
N GLU A 375 -4.37 11.02 15.44
CA GLU A 375 -3.31 12.05 15.49
C GLU A 375 -2.63 12.08 16.86
N ARG A 376 -3.40 11.92 17.94
CA ARG A 376 -2.87 11.87 19.31
C ARG A 376 -2.10 10.59 19.62
N HIS A 377 -2.43 9.47 18.96
CA HIS A 377 -1.76 8.18 19.20
C HIS A 377 -0.45 8.07 18.41
N TYR A 378 -0.41 8.56 17.16
CA TYR A 378 0.82 8.64 16.35
C TYR A 378 1.86 9.55 17.00
N GLN A 379 1.44 10.68 17.59
CA GLN A 379 2.33 11.55 18.37
C GLN A 379 2.87 10.86 19.64
N ARG A 380 2.10 9.95 20.26
CA ARG A 380 2.53 9.22 21.46
C ARG A 380 3.54 8.11 21.16
N THR A 381 3.35 7.37 20.07
CA THR A 381 4.27 6.28 19.67
C THR A 381 5.56 6.82 19.03
N SER A 382 5.47 7.87 18.22
CA SER A 382 6.66 8.59 17.70
C SER A 382 7.42 9.35 18.79
N GLY A 383 6.73 9.86 19.82
CA GLY A 383 7.36 10.47 21.00
C GLY A 383 8.11 9.47 21.88
N GLN A 384 7.55 8.28 22.12
CA GLN A 384 8.22 7.22 22.87
C GLN A 384 9.46 6.65 22.16
N SER A 385 9.44 6.65 20.82
CA SER A 385 10.60 6.27 20.00
C SER A 385 11.77 7.24 20.19
N LYS A 386 11.49 8.55 20.23
CA LYS A 386 12.48 9.61 20.47
C LYS A 386 12.99 9.70 21.91
N GLN A 387 12.21 9.23 22.89
CA GLN A 387 12.65 9.17 24.30
C GLN A 387 13.64 8.02 24.52
N LYS A 388 13.42 6.85 23.90
CA LYS A 388 14.37 5.73 24.00
C LYS A 388 15.72 5.98 23.32
N GLU A 389 15.77 6.81 22.28
CA GLU A 389 17.03 7.22 21.65
C GLU A 389 17.84 8.22 22.48
N LYS A 390 17.20 8.95 23.42
CA LYS A 390 17.88 9.91 24.30
C LYS A 390 18.36 9.32 25.62
N GLU A 391 17.81 8.20 26.05
CA GLU A 391 18.21 7.51 27.29
C GLU A 391 19.32 6.45 27.07
N GLY A 392 19.80 6.30 25.82
CA GLY A 392 20.87 5.36 25.44
C GLY A 392 22.18 6.03 25.00
N GLN A 393 22.42 7.30 25.35
CA GLN A 393 23.69 8.01 25.14
C GLN A 393 24.35 8.37 26.46
#